data_AF-A0A5N5PW27-F1
#
_entry.id   AF-A0A5N5PW27-F1
#
_cell.length_a   1.000
_cell.length_b   1.000
_cell.length_c   1.000
_cell.angle_alpha   90.00
_cell.angle_beta   90.00
_cell.angle_gamma   90.00
#
_symmetry.space_group_name_H-M   'P 1'
#
loop_
_entity.id
_entity.type
_entity.pdbx_description
1 polymer ?
#
loop_
_entity_poly.entity_id
_entity_poly.type
_entity_poly.pdbx_seq_one_letter_code
_entity_poly.pdbx_strand_id
1 'polypeptide(L)'
;MYFDLTPRRSSGILTTLAILLYTTISTAAPCANPSLSGYLGAFFLGADPYVYFYLSNGNNPVSFRALNKGSPIMKPTKGTRGVRDPAIVQGGGAEAGNKWYIVGTDLNIGKTNWDASQRTGSKGIFVWETSDLVNWVDERLVTVEDGTAGMVWAPEAIWDPAKGQYMVFWASKFYAASDTKHTGSPSNTRIRYAYTSDFKTFSTPQTYINYAPTDIIDLTILPLDNNGTTFVRFMKDETKKTVFAEVSTTGLFGTWTRPGGSGAVIQSGVEGPAAYLDNAVPGKVHLLLDFYGGDGYRPYESGSTPASNAGWTASSRTGFPANLRHGSVLPINETVYSALSARWG
;
A
#
# COMPACT_ATOMS: atom_id res chain seq x y z
N MET A 1 30.26 -57.73 64.47
CA MET A 1 28.86 -58.00 64.10
C MET A 1 28.04 -56.77 64.50
N TYR A 2 27.89 -55.82 63.58
CA TYR A 2 26.83 -54.80 63.50
C TYR A 2 27.09 -54.08 62.17
N PHE A 3 26.18 -54.27 61.22
CA PHE A 3 26.26 -53.70 59.87
C PHE A 3 25.79 -52.24 59.92
N ASP A 4 26.61 -51.35 59.37
CA ASP A 4 26.29 -49.94 59.18
C ASP A 4 25.56 -49.77 57.82
N LEU A 5 24.39 -49.14 57.86
CA LEU A 5 23.50 -48.91 56.73
C LEU A 5 23.69 -47.47 56.23
N THR A 6 24.50 -47.29 55.19
CA THR A 6 24.52 -46.06 54.40
C THR A 6 23.80 -46.27 53.07
N PRO A 7 22.72 -45.52 52.76
CA PRO A 7 22.05 -45.62 51.47
C PRO A 7 22.81 -44.86 50.38
N ARG A 8 23.08 -45.56 49.26
CA ARG A 8 23.58 -45.03 47.99
C ARG A 8 22.62 -43.97 47.41
N ARG A 9 23.15 -42.83 46.98
CA ARG A 9 22.45 -41.88 46.10
C ARG A 9 22.55 -42.37 44.65
N SER A 10 21.40 -42.61 44.02
CA SER A 10 21.27 -42.84 42.58
C SER A 10 21.19 -41.51 41.83
N SER A 11 22.09 -41.31 40.87
CA SER A 11 22.09 -40.16 39.97
C SER A 11 21.06 -40.38 38.86
N GLY A 12 19.91 -39.72 38.95
CA GLY A 12 18.93 -39.65 37.86
C GLY A 12 19.39 -38.68 36.77
N ILE A 13 19.56 -39.18 35.55
CA ILE A 13 19.77 -38.37 34.34
C ILE A 13 18.40 -37.82 33.95
N LEU A 14 18.17 -36.51 34.09
CA LEU A 14 17.02 -35.83 33.50
C LEU A 14 17.30 -35.59 32.01
N THR A 15 16.63 -36.34 31.14
CA THR A 15 16.44 -36.00 29.73
C THR A 15 15.41 -34.88 29.64
N THR A 16 15.87 -33.64 29.41
CA THR A 16 15.00 -32.50 29.11
C THR A 16 14.44 -32.65 27.70
N LEU A 17 13.18 -33.08 27.62
CA LEU A 17 12.38 -33.06 26.40
C LEU A 17 12.08 -31.60 26.06
N ALA A 18 12.71 -31.06 25.01
CA ALA A 18 12.39 -29.73 24.50
C ALA A 18 11.02 -29.78 23.81
N ILE A 19 9.97 -29.40 24.54
CA ILE A 19 8.65 -29.19 23.99
C ILE A 19 8.71 -27.90 23.16
N LEU A 20 8.70 -28.04 21.84
CA LEU A 20 8.52 -26.93 20.91
C LEU A 20 7.08 -26.41 21.07
N LEU A 21 6.90 -25.40 21.91
CA LEU A 21 5.65 -24.67 22.04
C LEU A 21 5.43 -23.89 20.74
N TYR A 22 4.64 -24.47 19.82
CA TYR A 22 3.95 -23.67 18.82
C TYR A 22 2.99 -22.76 19.57
N THR A 23 3.40 -21.51 19.77
CA THR A 23 2.46 -20.48 20.19
C THR A 23 1.45 -20.33 19.06
N THR A 24 0.22 -20.81 19.29
CA THR A 24 -0.92 -20.41 18.48
C THR A 24 -1.07 -18.91 18.70
N ILE A 25 -0.56 -18.13 17.76
CA ILE A 25 -0.76 -16.69 17.69
C ILE A 25 -2.27 -16.47 17.65
N SER A 26 -2.82 -15.92 18.72
CA SER A 26 -4.20 -15.45 18.76
C SER A 26 -4.35 -14.37 17.69
N THR A 27 -5.04 -14.70 16.61
CA THR A 27 -5.35 -13.78 15.51
C THR A 27 -6.30 -12.70 16.03
N ALA A 28 -5.90 -11.44 15.99
CA ALA A 28 -6.85 -10.36 16.11
C ALA A 28 -7.81 -10.39 14.89
N ALA A 29 -9.10 -10.54 15.15
CA ALA A 29 -10.20 -10.22 14.23
C ALA A 29 -11.21 -9.36 15.03
N PRO A 30 -11.88 -8.34 14.47
CA PRO A 30 -12.32 -8.16 13.08
C PRO A 30 -11.85 -6.84 12.44
N CYS A 31 -12.21 -6.50 11.18
CA CYS A 31 -13.30 -5.54 10.92
C CYS A 31 -14.06 -5.84 9.61
N ALA A 32 -15.10 -6.67 9.68
CA ALA A 32 -16.29 -6.41 8.86
C ALA A 32 -17.05 -5.27 9.54
N ASN A 33 -17.48 -4.27 8.78
CA ASN A 33 -18.25 -3.17 9.33
C ASN A 33 -19.59 -3.09 8.60
N PRO A 34 -20.70 -3.52 9.24
CA PRO A 34 -22.01 -3.55 8.60
C PRO A 34 -22.55 -2.16 8.26
N SER A 35 -21.91 -1.07 8.72
CA SER A 35 -22.25 0.29 8.30
C SER A 35 -21.64 0.71 6.95
N LEU A 36 -20.79 -0.13 6.35
CA LEU A 36 -20.23 0.08 5.01
C LEU A 36 -21.15 -0.51 3.94
N SER A 37 -21.39 0.26 2.88
CA SER A 37 -22.30 -0.10 1.78
C SER A 37 -21.59 -0.42 0.47
N GLY A 38 -20.30 -0.10 0.36
CA GLY A 38 -19.54 -0.33 -0.85
C GLY A 38 -18.10 0.15 -0.78
N TYR A 39 -17.53 0.39 -1.95
CA TYR A 39 -16.14 0.76 -2.17
C TYR A 39 -16.02 1.84 -3.23
N LEU A 40 -15.18 2.85 -2.97
CA LEU A 40 -14.70 3.83 -3.94
C LEU A 40 -13.29 3.43 -4.37
N GLY A 41 -13.10 3.15 -5.65
CA GLY A 41 -11.79 2.97 -6.26
C GLY A 41 -11.31 4.25 -6.94
N ALA A 42 -10.03 4.58 -6.79
CA ALA A 42 -9.33 5.60 -7.56
C ALA A 42 -8.20 4.96 -8.36
N PHE A 43 -8.20 5.17 -9.67
CA PHE A 43 -7.26 4.54 -10.60
C PHE A 43 -6.80 5.52 -11.68
N PHE A 44 -5.75 5.17 -12.40
CA PHE A 44 -5.42 5.83 -13.68
C PHE A 44 -5.54 4.85 -14.85
N LEU A 45 -5.59 5.40 -16.06
CA LEU A 45 -5.52 4.63 -17.31
C LEU A 45 -4.17 4.88 -17.98
N GLY A 46 -3.57 3.85 -18.58
CA GLY A 46 -2.22 3.94 -19.14
C GLY A 46 -2.07 5.02 -20.23
N ALA A 47 -3.05 5.13 -21.13
CA ALA A 47 -3.03 6.11 -22.22
C ALA A 47 -3.38 7.54 -21.75
N ASP A 48 -4.24 7.65 -20.72
CA ASP A 48 -4.74 8.91 -20.19
C ASP A 48 -4.46 8.96 -18.68
N PRO A 49 -3.25 9.38 -18.25
CA PRO A 49 -2.82 9.33 -16.85
C PRO A 49 -3.51 10.45 -16.05
N TYR A 50 -4.76 10.20 -15.68
CA TYR A 50 -5.64 11.05 -14.88
C TYR A 50 -6.26 10.23 -13.75
N VAL A 51 -6.96 10.87 -12.82
CA VAL A 51 -7.68 10.13 -11.77
C VAL A 51 -9.09 9.82 -12.23
N TYR A 52 -9.45 8.54 -12.21
CA TYR A 52 -10.77 8.01 -12.52
C TYR A 52 -11.35 7.34 -11.29
N PHE A 53 -12.63 7.58 -11.02
CA PHE A 53 -13.32 6.90 -9.94
C PHE A 53 -14.22 5.79 -10.44
N TYR A 54 -14.27 4.75 -9.62
CA TYR A 54 -15.09 3.58 -9.83
C TYR A 54 -15.82 3.27 -8.54
N LEU A 55 -17.13 3.06 -8.63
CA LEU A 55 -17.97 2.75 -7.48
C LEU A 55 -18.35 1.28 -7.55
N SER A 56 -18.23 0.56 -6.43
CA SER A 56 -18.63 -0.84 -6.39
C SER A 56 -20.12 -1.01 -6.70
N ASN A 57 -20.50 -2.15 -7.29
CA ASN A 57 -21.90 -2.51 -7.49
C ASN A 57 -22.45 -3.09 -6.18
N GLY A 58 -23.06 -2.21 -5.36
CA GLY A 58 -23.41 -2.53 -3.99
C GLY A 58 -22.17 -2.84 -3.14
N ASN A 59 -22.31 -3.71 -2.15
CA ASN A 59 -21.21 -4.09 -1.28
C ASN A 59 -20.36 -5.24 -1.84
N ASN A 60 -20.04 -5.18 -3.15
CA ASN A 60 -19.23 -6.19 -3.83
C ASN A 60 -17.77 -5.71 -3.98
N PRO A 61 -16.80 -6.37 -3.35
CA PRO A 61 -15.41 -5.92 -3.35
C PRO A 61 -14.69 -6.07 -4.69
N VAL A 62 -15.26 -6.81 -5.66
CA VAL A 62 -14.62 -7.12 -6.95
C VAL A 62 -15.51 -6.81 -8.15
N SER A 63 -16.55 -6.00 -7.96
CA SER A 63 -17.44 -5.56 -9.03
C SER A 63 -17.63 -4.06 -8.96
N PHE A 64 -17.23 -3.33 -10.00
CA PHE A 64 -17.23 -1.88 -10.03
C PHE A 64 -17.81 -1.34 -11.34
N ARG A 65 -18.39 -0.14 -11.28
CA ARG A 65 -18.80 0.66 -12.44
C ARG A 65 -18.04 1.98 -12.46
N ALA A 66 -17.74 2.46 -13.66
CA ALA A 66 -17.11 3.77 -13.81
C ALA A 66 -18.06 4.86 -13.34
N LEU A 67 -17.53 5.83 -12.60
CA LEU A 67 -18.20 7.09 -12.34
C LEU A 67 -17.90 8.09 -13.47
N ASN A 68 -18.64 9.20 -13.49
CA ASN A 68 -18.54 10.29 -14.44
C ASN A 68 -18.57 9.82 -15.90
N LYS A 69 -19.39 8.81 -16.19
CA LYS A 69 -19.51 8.18 -17.53
C LYS A 69 -18.16 7.71 -18.09
N GLY A 70 -17.23 7.30 -17.23
CA GLY A 70 -15.87 6.91 -17.62
C GLY A 70 -14.91 8.06 -17.91
N SER A 71 -15.33 9.31 -17.74
CA SER A 71 -14.45 10.47 -17.84
C SER A 71 -13.66 10.67 -16.55
N PRO A 72 -12.45 11.23 -16.61
CA PRO A 72 -11.65 11.46 -15.41
C PRO A 72 -12.32 12.47 -14.47
N ILE A 73 -12.14 12.26 -13.17
CA ILE A 73 -12.59 13.16 -12.11
C ILE A 73 -11.60 14.30 -11.92
N MET A 74 -10.30 14.00 -11.98
CA MET A 74 -9.22 14.99 -11.86
C MET A 74 -8.24 14.87 -13.03
N LYS A 75 -8.01 16.00 -13.70
CA LYS A 75 -6.95 16.18 -14.69
C LYS A 75 -5.94 17.18 -14.12
N PRO A 76 -4.67 16.78 -13.86
CA PRO A 76 -3.68 17.68 -13.32
C PRO A 76 -3.33 18.78 -14.32
N THR A 77 -3.18 20.00 -13.82
CA THR A 77 -2.78 21.20 -14.57
C THR A 77 -1.31 21.55 -14.37
N LYS A 78 -0.68 21.03 -13.31
CA LYS A 78 0.74 21.24 -12.95
C LYS A 78 1.64 20.10 -13.42
N GLY A 79 2.94 20.23 -13.14
CA GLY A 79 3.94 19.19 -13.40
C GLY A 79 3.97 18.73 -14.86
N THR A 80 4.03 17.41 -15.04
CA THR A 80 3.98 16.74 -16.34
C THR A 80 2.58 16.76 -16.98
N ARG A 81 1.57 17.25 -16.26
CA ARG A 81 0.14 17.18 -16.61
C ARG A 81 -0.34 15.74 -16.82
N GLY A 82 0.23 14.80 -16.07
CA GLY A 82 -0.23 13.42 -15.92
C GLY A 82 -0.05 12.99 -14.48
N VAL A 83 -1.02 12.22 -13.97
CA VAL A 83 -0.99 11.63 -12.64
C VAL A 83 -1.17 10.13 -12.75
N ARG A 84 -0.33 9.39 -12.02
CA ARG A 84 -0.39 7.94 -11.92
C ARG A 84 -0.47 7.52 -10.45
N ASP A 85 -0.84 6.26 -10.23
CA ASP A 85 -0.80 5.62 -8.92
C ASP A 85 -1.60 6.40 -7.85
N PRO A 86 -2.87 6.82 -8.10
CA PRO A 86 -3.61 7.61 -7.13
C PRO A 86 -3.99 6.81 -5.88
N ALA A 87 -3.56 7.29 -4.71
CA ALA A 87 -3.88 6.73 -3.41
C ALA A 87 -4.85 7.63 -2.63
N ILE A 88 -6.03 7.11 -2.28
CA ILE A 88 -6.97 7.77 -1.38
C ILE A 88 -6.47 7.59 0.05
N VAL A 89 -6.24 8.69 0.74
CA VAL A 89 -5.79 8.73 2.13
C VAL A 89 -6.95 9.17 3.02
N GLN A 90 -7.33 8.32 3.96
CA GLN A 90 -8.29 8.67 5.00
C GLN A 90 -7.65 9.64 6.01
N GLY A 91 -8.39 10.69 6.38
CA GLY A 91 -7.98 11.59 7.44
C GLY A 91 -7.84 10.85 8.77
N GLY A 92 -6.87 11.26 9.59
CA GLY A 92 -6.61 10.72 10.92
C GLY A 92 -6.79 11.77 12.02
N GLY A 93 -6.80 11.34 13.28
CA GLY A 93 -6.98 12.23 14.43
C GLY A 93 -8.28 13.04 14.33
N ALA A 94 -8.18 14.37 14.37
CA ALA A 94 -9.34 15.26 14.24
C ALA A 94 -9.98 15.26 12.84
N GLU A 95 -9.26 14.81 11.82
CA GLU A 95 -9.74 14.72 10.43
C GLU A 95 -10.48 13.40 10.15
N ALA A 96 -10.45 12.45 11.10
CA ALA A 96 -11.04 11.12 10.93
C ALA A 96 -12.53 11.19 10.58
N GLY A 97 -12.89 10.60 9.45
CA GLY A 97 -14.26 10.56 8.93
C GLY A 97 -14.78 11.88 8.35
N ASN A 98 -13.96 12.94 8.32
CA ASN A 98 -14.38 14.28 7.87
C ASN A 98 -13.47 14.86 6.77
N LYS A 99 -12.29 14.30 6.56
CA LYS A 99 -11.36 14.75 5.53
C LYS A 99 -10.65 13.58 4.87
N TRP A 100 -10.37 13.74 3.58
CA TRP A 100 -9.60 12.79 2.80
C TRP A 100 -8.68 13.53 1.84
N TYR A 101 -7.62 12.84 1.45
CA TYR A 101 -6.67 13.31 0.45
C TYR A 101 -6.56 12.29 -0.68
N ILE A 102 -6.13 12.75 -1.85
CA ILE A 102 -5.59 11.88 -2.88
C ILE A 102 -4.17 12.35 -3.14
N VAL A 103 -3.22 11.42 -3.05
CA VAL A 103 -1.85 11.62 -3.51
C VAL A 103 -1.61 10.85 -4.81
N GLY A 104 -0.65 11.27 -5.62
CA GLY A 104 -0.31 10.55 -6.85
C GLY A 104 1.04 10.95 -7.44
N THR A 105 1.56 10.08 -8.29
CA THR A 105 2.81 10.28 -9.03
C THR A 105 2.63 11.36 -10.10
N ASP A 106 3.49 12.37 -10.14
CA ASP A 106 3.57 13.31 -11.27
C ASP A 106 4.32 12.69 -12.45
N LEU A 107 3.58 12.05 -13.36
CA LEU A 107 4.13 11.40 -14.54
C LEU A 107 3.12 11.30 -15.69
N ASN A 108 3.46 11.94 -16.81
CA ASN A 108 2.88 11.66 -18.12
C ASN A 108 3.90 10.94 -19.00
N ILE A 109 3.86 9.59 -19.00
CA ILE A 109 4.83 8.78 -19.74
C ILE A 109 4.76 9.02 -21.26
N GLY A 110 3.59 9.40 -21.81
CA GLY A 110 3.42 9.70 -23.23
C GLY A 110 4.13 10.99 -23.69
N LYS A 111 4.63 11.81 -22.76
CA LYS A 111 5.42 13.03 -23.03
C LYS A 111 6.89 12.90 -22.64
N THR A 112 7.31 11.72 -22.21
CA THR A 112 8.69 11.44 -21.82
C THR A 112 9.03 9.98 -22.19
N ASN A 113 10.08 9.42 -21.61
CA ASN A 113 10.39 8.00 -21.73
C ASN A 113 10.78 7.44 -20.35
N TRP A 114 10.84 6.11 -20.25
CA TRP A 114 11.08 5.42 -18.99
C TRP A 114 12.46 5.71 -18.39
N ASP A 115 13.51 5.89 -19.20
CA ASP A 115 14.84 6.24 -18.69
C ASP A 115 14.83 7.66 -18.10
N ALA A 116 14.39 8.66 -18.87
CA ALA A 116 14.29 10.04 -18.40
C ALA A 116 13.41 10.16 -17.14
N SER A 117 12.27 9.47 -17.10
CA SER A 117 11.36 9.48 -15.95
C SER A 117 11.97 8.91 -14.66
N GLN A 118 12.99 8.06 -14.76
CA GLN A 118 13.70 7.46 -13.63
C GLN A 118 14.96 8.21 -13.23
N ARG A 119 15.59 8.91 -14.17
CA ARG A 119 16.83 9.67 -13.93
C ARG A 119 16.52 11.09 -13.49
N THR A 120 15.65 11.77 -14.21
CA THR A 120 15.36 13.20 -14.03
C THR A 120 13.86 13.46 -13.89
N GLY A 121 13.13 12.47 -13.39
CA GLY A 121 11.68 12.56 -13.15
C GLY A 121 11.30 13.55 -12.05
N SER A 122 9.99 13.73 -11.86
CA SER A 122 9.46 14.62 -10.83
C SER A 122 9.94 14.23 -9.43
N LYS A 123 10.18 15.24 -8.59
CA LYS A 123 10.48 15.08 -7.15
C LYS A 123 9.28 15.40 -6.26
N GLY A 124 8.14 15.65 -6.90
CA GLY A 124 6.92 16.02 -6.23
C GLY A 124 5.84 14.97 -6.34
N ILE A 125 4.90 15.05 -5.42
CA ILE A 125 3.65 14.31 -5.42
C ILE A 125 2.50 15.27 -5.70
N PHE A 126 1.52 14.81 -6.46
CA PHE A 126 0.25 15.51 -6.50
C PHE A 126 -0.50 15.32 -5.18
N VAL A 127 -1.27 16.33 -4.79
CA VAL A 127 -2.19 16.28 -3.65
C VAL A 127 -3.49 16.99 -4.03
N TRP A 128 -4.63 16.35 -3.76
CA TRP A 128 -5.95 16.96 -3.68
C TRP A 128 -6.59 16.64 -2.33
N GLU A 129 -7.57 17.44 -1.91
CA GLU A 129 -8.33 17.19 -0.68
C GLU A 129 -9.84 17.32 -0.87
N THR A 130 -10.57 16.72 0.06
CA THR A 130 -12.04 16.73 0.10
C THR A 130 -12.53 16.55 1.54
N SER A 131 -13.76 17.00 1.81
CA SER A 131 -14.49 16.74 3.07
C SER A 131 -15.72 15.86 2.89
N ASP A 132 -15.99 15.38 1.67
CA ASP A 132 -17.17 14.58 1.36
C ASP A 132 -16.93 13.40 0.40
N LEU A 133 -15.67 13.21 -0.07
CA LEU A 133 -15.26 12.22 -1.09
C LEU A 133 -15.85 12.45 -2.49
N VAL A 134 -16.72 13.44 -2.67
CA VAL A 134 -17.44 13.75 -3.91
C VAL A 134 -16.80 14.92 -4.64
N ASN A 135 -16.50 15.99 -3.90
CA ASN A 135 -15.97 17.24 -4.40
C ASN A 135 -14.50 17.38 -3.99
N TRP A 136 -13.61 17.29 -4.97
CA TRP A 136 -12.16 17.34 -4.79
C TRP A 136 -11.63 18.70 -5.22
N VAL A 137 -10.78 19.30 -4.40
CA VAL A 137 -10.25 20.66 -4.58
C VAL A 137 -8.74 20.73 -4.31
N ASP A 138 -8.17 21.92 -4.48
CA ASP A 138 -6.81 22.28 -4.07
C ASP A 138 -5.69 21.42 -4.67
N GLU A 139 -5.63 21.36 -6.01
CA GLU A 139 -4.51 20.75 -6.74
C GLU A 139 -3.17 21.37 -6.31
N ARG A 140 -2.34 20.54 -5.69
CA ARG A 140 -0.96 20.86 -5.32
C ARG A 140 0.00 19.86 -5.96
N LEU A 141 1.18 20.35 -6.32
CA LEU A 141 2.33 19.52 -6.64
C LEU A 141 3.41 19.88 -5.62
N VAL A 142 3.64 18.99 -4.66
CA VAL A 142 4.50 19.25 -3.49
C VAL A 142 5.80 18.47 -3.66
N THR A 143 6.93 19.17 -3.71
CA THR A 143 8.25 18.55 -3.73
C THR A 143 8.56 17.91 -2.38
N VAL A 144 8.88 16.62 -2.37
CA VAL A 144 9.14 15.82 -1.16
C VAL A 144 10.53 15.19 -1.12
N GLU A 145 11.29 15.27 -2.22
CA GLU A 145 12.68 14.83 -2.27
C GLU A 145 13.61 15.92 -2.83
N ASP A 146 14.90 15.77 -2.52
CA ASP A 146 15.93 16.68 -2.99
C ASP A 146 16.41 16.37 -4.42
N GLY A 147 17.36 17.19 -4.90
CA GLY A 147 17.89 17.11 -6.25
C GLY A 147 18.67 15.84 -6.57
N THR A 148 19.10 15.05 -5.58
CA THR A 148 19.86 13.81 -5.79
C THR A 148 18.98 12.62 -6.15
N ALA A 149 17.67 12.72 -5.90
CA ALA A 149 16.71 11.68 -6.25
C ALA A 149 16.56 11.56 -7.78
N GLY A 150 16.30 10.36 -8.27
CA GLY A 150 15.97 10.08 -9.67
C GLY A 150 14.50 10.42 -9.98
N MET A 151 13.61 10.11 -9.05
CA MET A 151 12.16 10.26 -9.18
C MET A 151 11.45 10.09 -7.83
N VAL A 152 10.17 10.46 -7.75
CA VAL A 152 9.26 10.15 -6.65
C VAL A 152 8.02 9.46 -7.21
N TRP A 153 7.84 8.17 -6.92
CA TRP A 153 6.80 7.33 -7.53
C TRP A 153 5.95 6.59 -6.50
N ALA A 154 4.71 6.30 -6.91
CA ALA A 154 3.68 5.58 -6.17
C ALA A 154 3.55 6.04 -4.71
N PRO A 155 3.23 7.33 -4.48
CA PRO A 155 3.06 7.80 -3.12
C PRO A 155 1.76 7.23 -2.50
N GLU A 156 1.84 6.85 -1.23
CA GLU A 156 0.68 6.56 -0.37
C GLU A 156 0.95 7.17 1.01
N ALA A 157 -0.08 7.29 1.84
CA ALA A 157 0.07 7.77 3.20
C ALA A 157 -0.82 7.00 4.17
N ILE A 158 -0.32 6.87 5.40
CA ILE A 158 -1.05 6.27 6.52
C ILE A 158 -0.94 7.17 7.74
N TRP A 159 -2.01 7.28 8.53
CA TRP A 159 -1.98 7.99 9.79
C TRP A 159 -1.16 7.22 10.84
N ASP A 160 -0.15 7.87 11.42
CA ASP A 160 0.58 7.35 12.58
C ASP A 160 0.03 8.01 13.87
N PRO A 161 -0.77 7.28 14.67
CA PRO A 161 -1.32 7.83 15.90
C PRO A 161 -0.27 8.13 16.97
N ALA A 162 0.90 7.47 16.95
CA ALA A 162 1.99 7.74 17.89
C ALA A 162 2.69 9.07 17.59
N LYS A 163 2.61 9.55 16.34
CA LYS A 163 3.14 10.85 15.92
C LYS A 163 2.07 11.93 15.82
N GLY A 164 0.81 11.55 15.65
CA GLY A 164 -0.26 12.49 15.33
C GLY A 164 -0.05 13.14 13.95
N GLN A 165 0.51 12.38 13.00
CA GLN A 165 0.86 12.86 11.66
C GLN A 165 0.66 11.74 10.62
N TYR A 166 0.54 12.11 9.35
CA TYR A 166 0.56 11.16 8.24
C TYR A 166 2.00 10.80 7.90
N MET A 167 2.32 9.50 7.92
CA MET A 167 3.52 8.97 7.28
C MET A 167 3.24 8.83 5.79
N VAL A 168 3.80 9.72 4.98
CA VAL A 168 3.73 9.65 3.51
C VAL A 168 4.97 8.94 3.01
N PHE A 169 4.82 7.96 2.13
CA PHE A 169 5.91 7.14 1.63
C PHE A 169 5.84 6.95 0.12
N TRP A 170 7.00 6.76 -0.51
CA TRP A 170 7.15 6.67 -1.97
C TRP A 170 8.42 5.91 -2.36
N ALA A 171 8.51 5.45 -3.60
CA ALA A 171 9.72 4.85 -4.15
C ALA A 171 10.65 5.90 -4.76
N SER A 172 11.96 5.76 -4.52
CA SER A 172 12.99 6.60 -5.13
C SER A 172 14.36 5.91 -5.22
N LYS A 173 15.21 6.38 -6.13
CA LYS A 173 16.63 5.99 -6.25
C LYS A 173 17.49 7.26 -6.26
N PHE A 174 18.78 7.17 -5.92
CA PHE A 174 19.61 8.35 -5.71
C PHE A 174 20.91 8.31 -6.49
N TYR A 175 21.39 9.46 -6.92
CA TYR A 175 22.69 9.67 -7.54
C TYR A 175 23.65 10.32 -6.55
N ALA A 176 24.96 10.25 -6.85
CA ALA A 176 25.95 10.99 -6.06
C ALA A 176 25.65 12.49 -6.14
N ALA A 177 25.84 13.22 -5.03
CA ALA A 177 25.61 14.67 -4.99
C ALA A 177 26.44 15.45 -6.03
N SER A 178 27.58 14.90 -6.46
CA SER A 178 28.41 15.46 -7.53
C SER A 178 27.88 15.19 -8.95
N ASP A 179 27.06 14.16 -9.15
CA ASP A 179 26.45 13.81 -10.43
C ASP A 179 25.13 14.56 -10.62
N THR A 180 25.19 15.89 -10.68
CA THR A 180 24.01 16.76 -10.85
C THR A 180 23.25 16.54 -12.16
N LYS A 181 23.79 15.77 -13.10
CA LYS A 181 23.16 15.41 -14.38
C LYS A 181 22.56 14.00 -14.38
N HIS A 182 22.71 13.23 -13.30
CA HIS A 182 22.22 11.86 -13.16
C HIS A 182 22.65 10.92 -14.30
N THR A 183 23.91 11.09 -14.74
CA THR A 183 24.50 10.33 -15.86
C THR A 183 25.18 9.04 -15.41
N GLY A 184 25.56 8.95 -14.14
CA GLY A 184 26.17 7.77 -13.55
C GLY A 184 25.15 6.67 -13.19
N SER A 185 25.60 5.74 -12.35
CA SER A 185 24.76 4.69 -11.81
C SER A 185 24.02 5.20 -10.56
N PRO A 186 22.70 5.05 -10.48
CA PRO A 186 21.97 5.32 -9.25
C PRO A 186 22.21 4.22 -8.21
N SER A 187 21.78 4.46 -6.98
CA SER A 187 21.51 3.40 -6.01
C SER A 187 20.37 2.48 -6.48
N ASN A 188 20.14 1.39 -5.75
CA ASN A 188 18.85 0.70 -5.82
C ASN A 188 17.69 1.64 -5.46
N THR A 189 16.52 1.31 -5.98
CA THR A 189 15.25 1.94 -5.65
C THR A 189 14.81 1.44 -4.28
N ARG A 190 14.48 2.37 -3.40
CA ARG A 190 14.14 2.13 -2.00
C ARG A 190 12.89 2.92 -1.63
N ILE A 191 12.22 2.51 -0.55
CA ILE A 191 11.07 3.26 -0.04
C ILE A 191 11.57 4.36 0.91
N ARG A 192 11.14 5.57 0.62
CA ARG A 192 11.38 6.79 1.37
C ARG A 192 10.10 7.20 2.08
N TYR A 193 10.22 7.98 3.13
CA TYR A 193 9.05 8.53 3.83
C TYR A 193 9.34 9.91 4.43
N ALA A 194 8.29 10.69 4.64
CA ALA A 194 8.30 11.90 5.44
C ALA A 194 6.97 12.04 6.20
N TYR A 195 6.99 12.78 7.30
CA TYR A 195 5.78 13.11 8.04
C TYR A 195 5.20 14.45 7.59
N THR A 196 3.87 14.53 7.57
CA THR A 196 3.11 15.76 7.38
C THR A 196 1.84 15.73 8.21
N SER A 197 1.32 16.90 8.56
CA SER A 197 -0.02 17.03 9.17
C SER A 197 -1.05 17.64 8.22
N ASP A 198 -0.62 18.18 7.07
CA ASP A 198 -1.45 19.04 6.21
C ASP A 198 -1.26 18.79 4.70
N PHE A 199 -0.34 17.88 4.33
CA PHE A 199 0.09 17.64 2.94
C PHE A 199 0.52 18.93 2.22
N LYS A 200 1.12 19.86 2.95
CA LYS A 200 1.78 21.08 2.42
C LYS A 200 3.22 21.14 2.90
N THR A 201 3.43 20.90 4.20
CA THR A 201 4.74 20.92 4.83
C THR A 201 5.14 19.51 5.21
N PHE A 202 6.34 19.10 4.82
CA PHE A 202 6.88 17.77 5.07
C PHE A 202 8.14 17.88 5.91
N SER A 203 8.35 16.90 6.80
CA SER A 203 9.65 16.69 7.43
C SER A 203 10.70 16.33 6.38
N THR A 204 11.98 16.46 6.73
CA THR A 204 13.06 15.92 5.89
C THR A 204 12.86 14.42 5.62
N PRO A 205 12.89 13.96 4.36
CA PRO A 205 12.61 12.57 4.04
C PRO A 205 13.69 11.63 4.58
N GLN A 206 13.28 10.46 5.04
CA GLN A 206 14.11 9.39 5.58
C GLN A 206 13.89 8.08 4.82
N THR A 207 14.79 7.11 4.99
CA THR A 207 14.62 5.78 4.36
C THR A 207 13.73 4.93 5.25
N TYR A 208 12.67 4.35 4.68
CA TYR A 208 11.79 3.42 5.38
C TYR A 208 12.18 1.96 5.11
N ILE A 209 12.33 1.59 3.84
CA ILE A 209 12.69 0.22 3.42
C ILE A 209 13.86 0.32 2.45
N ASN A 210 14.93 -0.44 2.71
CA ASN A 210 16.05 -0.58 1.79
C ASN A 210 16.60 -2.00 1.81
N TYR A 211 16.32 -2.76 0.74
CA TYR A 211 16.76 -4.14 0.55
C TYR A 211 17.88 -4.26 -0.47
N ALA A 212 18.77 -3.26 -0.53
CA ALA A 212 19.92 -3.22 -1.43
C ALA A 212 20.65 -4.59 -1.47
N PRO A 213 20.96 -5.11 -2.66
CA PRO A 213 20.87 -4.43 -3.97
C PRO A 213 19.47 -4.49 -4.62
N THR A 214 18.46 -5.05 -3.97
CA THR A 214 17.11 -5.21 -4.53
C THR A 214 16.40 -3.86 -4.70
N ASP A 215 15.76 -3.66 -5.84
CA ASP A 215 14.87 -2.53 -6.11
C ASP A 215 13.48 -2.83 -5.54
N ILE A 216 12.99 -1.95 -4.66
CA ILE A 216 11.66 -2.05 -4.06
C ILE A 216 10.81 -0.85 -4.47
N ILE A 217 9.61 -1.11 -4.97
CA ILE A 217 8.61 -0.09 -5.35
C ILE A 217 7.21 -0.48 -4.90
N ASP A 218 6.24 0.42 -5.12
CA ASP A 218 4.80 0.19 -4.93
C ASP A 218 4.44 -0.38 -3.56
N LEU A 219 4.92 0.28 -2.50
CA LEU A 219 4.53 -0.07 -1.14
C LEU A 219 3.06 0.29 -0.92
N THR A 220 2.29 -0.61 -0.30
CA THR A 220 1.01 -0.31 0.35
C THR A 220 0.99 -0.93 1.73
N ILE A 221 0.36 -0.26 2.71
CA ILE A 221 0.30 -0.73 4.11
C ILE A 221 -1.16 -0.81 4.56
N LEU A 222 -1.61 -2.00 4.93
CA LEU A 222 -2.95 -2.25 5.44
C LEU A 222 -2.90 -2.55 6.96
N PRO A 223 -3.53 -1.72 7.79
CA PRO A 223 -3.80 -2.06 9.19
C PRO A 223 -4.68 -3.30 9.29
N LEU A 224 -4.32 -4.22 10.18
CA LEU A 224 -5.12 -5.42 10.49
C LEU A 224 -5.80 -5.33 11.86
N ASP A 225 -5.49 -4.30 12.64
CA ASP A 225 -6.16 -4.00 13.90
C ASP A 225 -6.49 -2.50 14.00
N ASN A 226 -7.39 -2.17 14.93
CA ASN A 226 -7.77 -0.79 15.23
C ASN A 226 -6.80 -0.11 16.21
N ASN A 227 -5.86 -0.87 16.79
CA ASN A 227 -4.92 -0.36 17.80
C ASN A 227 -3.65 0.23 17.17
N GLY A 228 -3.47 0.07 15.85
CA GLY A 228 -2.29 0.56 15.14
C GLY A 228 -1.03 -0.22 15.49
N THR A 229 -1.16 -1.51 15.82
CA THR A 229 -0.03 -2.37 16.19
C THR A 229 0.28 -3.43 15.15
N THR A 230 -0.76 -3.94 14.47
CA THR A 230 -0.65 -5.01 13.50
C THR A 230 -0.92 -4.50 12.10
N PHE A 231 0.05 -4.71 11.21
CA PHE A 231 -0.01 -4.28 9.82
C PHE A 231 0.47 -5.40 8.91
N VAL A 232 -0.14 -5.51 7.74
CA VAL A 232 0.46 -6.18 6.58
C VAL A 232 0.85 -5.12 5.57
N ARG A 233 2.01 -5.28 4.94
CA ARG A 233 2.43 -4.45 3.82
C ARG A 233 2.69 -5.31 2.61
N PHE A 234 2.35 -4.78 1.45
CA PHE A 234 2.62 -5.41 0.16
C PHE A 234 3.54 -4.50 -0.63
N MET A 235 4.49 -5.07 -1.36
CA MET A 235 5.40 -4.30 -2.18
C MET A 235 5.93 -5.14 -3.34
N LYS A 236 6.46 -4.46 -4.35
CA LYS A 236 7.06 -5.08 -5.52
C LYS A 236 8.58 -5.18 -5.34
N ASP A 237 9.10 -6.39 -5.52
CA ASP A 237 10.50 -6.62 -5.88
C ASP A 237 10.64 -6.37 -7.39
N GLU A 238 11.12 -5.17 -7.73
CA GLU A 238 11.30 -4.74 -9.12
C GLU A 238 12.49 -5.45 -9.78
N THR A 239 13.43 -6.01 -9.02
CA THR A 239 14.51 -6.82 -9.56
C THR A 239 14.01 -8.17 -10.06
N LYS A 240 13.10 -8.82 -9.32
CA LYS A 240 12.53 -10.14 -9.65
C LYS A 240 11.17 -10.06 -10.36
N LYS A 241 10.56 -8.88 -10.44
CA LYS A 241 9.20 -8.65 -10.96
C LYS A 241 8.14 -9.45 -10.21
N THR A 242 8.23 -9.46 -8.88
CA THR A 242 7.29 -10.18 -8.00
C THR A 242 6.70 -9.27 -6.94
N VAL A 243 5.48 -9.57 -6.49
CA VAL A 243 4.87 -8.94 -5.32
C VAL A 243 4.90 -9.91 -4.14
N PHE A 244 5.18 -9.40 -2.96
CA PHE A 244 5.20 -10.14 -1.70
C PHE A 244 4.61 -9.33 -0.56
N ALA A 245 4.26 -10.03 0.52
CA ALA A 245 3.75 -9.46 1.76
C ALA A 245 4.73 -9.64 2.92
N GLU A 246 4.74 -8.66 3.81
CA GLU A 246 5.37 -8.72 5.13
C GLU A 246 4.37 -8.28 6.21
N VAL A 247 4.57 -8.76 7.43
CA VAL A 247 3.70 -8.46 8.58
C VAL A 247 4.52 -7.94 9.75
N SER A 248 3.98 -6.96 10.46
CA SER A 248 4.45 -6.54 11.77
C SER A 248 3.31 -6.57 12.77
N THR A 249 3.62 -6.97 14.00
CA THR A 249 2.72 -6.88 15.18
C THR A 249 3.26 -5.89 16.21
N THR A 250 4.22 -5.05 15.81
CA THR A 250 4.98 -4.16 16.69
C THR A 250 4.99 -2.72 16.18
N GLY A 251 4.03 -2.35 15.33
CA GLY A 251 3.89 -0.99 14.80
C GLY A 251 4.53 -0.78 13.42
N LEU A 252 4.31 0.40 12.83
CA LEU A 252 4.82 0.79 11.50
C LEU A 252 6.36 0.71 11.40
N PHE A 253 7.07 1.07 12.47
CA PHE A 253 8.53 1.01 12.56
C PHE A 253 9.04 -0.19 13.36
N GLY A 254 8.16 -1.17 13.60
CA GLY A 254 8.50 -2.40 14.31
C GLY A 254 9.25 -3.42 13.46
N THR A 255 9.38 -4.63 13.99
CA THR A 255 9.94 -5.76 13.26
C THR A 255 8.97 -6.24 12.19
N TRP A 256 9.44 -6.29 10.94
CA TRP A 256 8.69 -6.85 9.82
C TRP A 256 9.22 -8.23 9.47
N THR A 257 8.30 -9.18 9.24
CA THR A 257 8.64 -10.55 8.86
C THR A 257 7.96 -10.89 7.55
N ARG A 258 8.63 -11.68 6.69
CA ARG A 258 8.05 -12.21 5.44
C ARG A 258 7.60 -13.65 5.66
N PRO A 259 6.28 -13.92 5.83
CA PRO A 259 5.81 -15.27 6.05
C PRO A 259 6.14 -16.18 4.86
N GLY A 260 6.73 -17.34 5.13
CA GLY A 260 7.29 -18.24 4.12
C GLY A 260 8.77 -17.98 3.77
N GLY A 261 9.40 -16.96 4.34
CA GLY A 261 10.82 -16.65 4.16
C GLY A 261 11.10 -15.71 2.97
N SER A 262 12.38 -15.37 2.77
CA SER A 262 12.83 -14.34 1.81
C SER A 262 12.50 -14.64 0.34
N GLY A 263 12.22 -15.90 -0.01
CA GLY A 263 11.81 -16.31 -1.35
C GLY A 263 10.30 -16.34 -1.60
N ALA A 264 9.47 -16.21 -0.56
CA ALA A 264 8.03 -16.41 -0.68
C ALA A 264 7.35 -15.22 -1.35
N VAL A 265 6.68 -15.42 -2.48
CA VAL A 265 6.01 -14.36 -3.27
C VAL A 265 4.54 -14.71 -3.46
N ILE A 266 3.72 -13.68 -3.64
CA ILE A 266 2.30 -13.83 -3.97
C ILE A 266 2.14 -14.11 -5.47
N GLN A 267 2.80 -13.31 -6.31
CA GLN A 267 2.65 -13.38 -7.76
C GLN A 267 3.85 -12.78 -8.48
N SER A 268 4.14 -13.28 -9.68
CA SER A 268 5.13 -12.75 -10.61
C SER A 268 4.50 -12.03 -11.80
N GLY A 269 5.25 -11.14 -12.45
CA GLY A 269 4.78 -10.39 -13.62
C GLY A 269 3.73 -9.33 -13.29
N VAL A 270 3.69 -8.86 -12.04
CA VAL A 270 2.72 -7.89 -11.53
C VAL A 270 3.40 -6.74 -10.77
N GLU A 271 2.66 -5.66 -10.57
CA GLU A 271 3.05 -4.47 -9.80
C GLU A 271 1.86 -3.86 -9.07
N GLY A 272 2.08 -2.71 -8.41
CA GLY A 272 1.02 -1.89 -7.84
C GLY A 272 0.05 -2.59 -6.92
N PRO A 273 0.48 -3.33 -5.88
CA PRO A 273 -0.46 -3.94 -4.94
C PRO A 273 -1.36 -2.87 -4.31
N ALA A 274 -2.67 -3.08 -4.37
CA ALA A 274 -3.65 -2.26 -3.65
C ALA A 274 -4.51 -3.16 -2.76
N ALA A 275 -4.35 -3.04 -1.44
CA ALA A 275 -4.98 -3.92 -0.47
C ALA A 275 -6.12 -3.21 0.29
N TYR A 276 -7.23 -3.90 0.51
CA TYR A 276 -8.38 -3.39 1.26
C TYR A 276 -9.17 -4.51 1.93
N LEU A 277 -9.86 -4.20 3.02
CA LEU A 277 -10.64 -5.15 3.79
C LEU A 277 -12.00 -5.47 3.13
N ASP A 278 -12.46 -6.70 3.32
CA ASP A 278 -13.83 -7.08 3.03
C ASP A 278 -14.79 -6.47 4.06
N ASN A 279 -15.87 -5.84 3.59
CA ASN A 279 -16.83 -5.16 4.46
C ASN A 279 -17.71 -6.12 5.23
N ALA A 280 -17.90 -7.35 4.73
CA ALA A 280 -18.84 -8.34 5.25
C ALA A 280 -18.15 -9.54 5.92
N VAL A 281 -16.93 -9.90 5.49
CA VAL A 281 -16.20 -11.05 6.01
C VAL A 281 -15.03 -10.58 6.89
N PRO A 282 -15.12 -10.72 8.23
CA PRO A 282 -14.08 -10.27 9.13
C PRO A 282 -12.68 -10.79 8.77
N GLY A 283 -11.73 -9.88 8.65
CA GLY A 283 -10.33 -10.21 8.39
C GLY A 283 -10.02 -10.69 6.97
N LYS A 284 -11.01 -10.81 6.08
CA LYS A 284 -10.73 -11.11 4.66
C LYS A 284 -10.16 -9.87 3.99
N VAL A 285 -9.08 -10.05 3.22
CA VAL A 285 -8.42 -8.98 2.47
C VAL A 285 -8.56 -9.26 0.98
N HIS A 286 -8.83 -8.20 0.24
CA HIS A 286 -8.75 -8.15 -1.21
C HIS A 286 -7.46 -7.45 -1.63
N LEU A 287 -6.85 -7.92 -2.70
CA LEU A 287 -5.60 -7.40 -3.25
C LEU A 287 -5.75 -7.26 -4.77
N LEU A 288 -5.61 -6.03 -5.28
CA LEU A 288 -5.46 -5.81 -6.71
C LEU A 288 -3.99 -5.90 -7.08
N LEU A 289 -3.69 -6.61 -8.17
CA LEU A 289 -2.35 -6.73 -8.73
C LEU A 289 -2.36 -6.28 -10.19
N ASP A 290 -1.54 -5.27 -10.53
CA ASP A 290 -1.48 -4.69 -11.87
C ASP A 290 -0.60 -5.58 -12.75
N PHE A 291 -1.22 -6.29 -13.68
CA PHE A 291 -0.50 -7.04 -14.71
C PHE A 291 0.03 -6.05 -15.74
N TYR A 292 1.18 -5.45 -15.42
CA TYR A 292 1.64 -4.25 -16.10
C TYR A 292 1.96 -4.43 -17.59
N GLY A 293 2.33 -5.64 -18.00
CA GLY A 293 2.51 -6.04 -19.40
C GLY A 293 1.26 -6.62 -20.06
N GLY A 294 0.12 -6.65 -19.34
CA GLY A 294 -1.15 -7.19 -19.78
C GLY A 294 -2.29 -6.17 -19.70
N ASP A 295 -3.46 -6.62 -19.27
CA ASP A 295 -4.74 -5.89 -19.31
C ASP A 295 -5.08 -5.13 -18.00
N GLY A 296 -4.05 -4.83 -17.20
CA GLY A 296 -4.16 -4.04 -15.96
C GLY A 296 -4.53 -4.87 -14.73
N TYR A 297 -5.28 -4.25 -13.83
CA TYR A 297 -5.60 -4.82 -12.53
C TYR A 297 -6.42 -6.11 -12.59
N ARG A 298 -6.05 -7.06 -11.73
CA ARG A 298 -6.84 -8.26 -11.45
C ARG A 298 -7.04 -8.40 -9.93
N PRO A 299 -8.28 -8.65 -9.48
CA PRO A 299 -8.57 -8.85 -8.07
C PRO A 299 -8.18 -10.25 -7.59
N TYR A 300 -7.63 -10.30 -6.38
CA TYR A 300 -7.36 -11.50 -5.62
C TYR A 300 -7.98 -11.38 -4.23
N GLU A 301 -8.25 -12.51 -3.61
CA GLU A 301 -8.69 -12.59 -2.22
C GLU A 301 -7.76 -13.47 -1.39
N SER A 302 -7.58 -13.08 -0.13
CA SER A 302 -6.75 -13.82 0.82
C SER A 302 -7.39 -15.16 1.19
N GLY A 303 -6.53 -16.15 1.49
CA GLY A 303 -6.95 -17.32 2.26
C GLY A 303 -7.25 -16.98 3.72
N SER A 304 -7.14 -17.97 4.62
CA SER A 304 -7.39 -17.79 6.06
C SER A 304 -6.44 -16.80 6.74
N THR A 305 -5.27 -16.55 6.15
CA THR A 305 -4.24 -15.67 6.72
C THR A 305 -3.84 -14.61 5.69
N PRO A 306 -4.40 -13.40 5.76
CA PRO A 306 -4.09 -12.30 4.83
C PRO A 306 -2.62 -11.88 4.78
N ALA A 307 -1.89 -12.11 5.86
CA ALA A 307 -0.45 -11.84 5.95
C ALA A 307 0.42 -12.89 5.22
N SER A 308 -0.16 -13.96 4.67
CA SER A 308 0.59 -15.03 3.98
C SER A 308 1.01 -14.62 2.57
N ASN A 309 2.18 -15.10 2.13
CA ASN A 309 2.59 -15.03 0.71
C ASN A 309 1.96 -16.15 -0.14
N ALA A 310 1.34 -17.16 0.49
CA ALA A 310 0.62 -18.25 -0.18
C ALA A 310 -0.88 -18.20 0.12
N GLY A 311 -1.68 -18.81 -0.75
CA GLY A 311 -3.14 -18.95 -0.53
C GLY A 311 -3.98 -17.80 -1.08
N TRP A 312 -3.39 -16.87 -1.84
CA TRP A 312 -4.14 -15.88 -2.61
C TRP A 312 -4.82 -16.55 -3.80
N THR A 313 -6.11 -16.30 -3.97
CA THR A 313 -6.90 -16.85 -5.08
C THR A 313 -7.39 -15.73 -5.97
N ALA A 314 -7.29 -15.90 -7.29
CA ALA A 314 -7.84 -14.93 -8.23
C ALA A 314 -9.36 -14.85 -8.10
N SER A 315 -9.89 -13.66 -7.92
CA SER A 315 -11.34 -13.42 -7.84
C SER A 315 -11.95 -13.33 -9.24
N SER A 316 -13.28 -13.46 -9.31
CA SER A 316 -14.01 -13.28 -10.56
C SER A 316 -13.78 -11.88 -11.14
N ARG A 317 -13.56 -11.81 -12.46
CA ARG A 317 -13.38 -10.56 -13.20
C ARG A 317 -14.64 -10.09 -13.93
N THR A 318 -15.74 -10.86 -13.88
CA THR A 318 -16.96 -10.58 -14.67
C THR A 318 -17.52 -9.17 -14.41
N GLY A 319 -17.43 -8.68 -13.17
CA GLY A 319 -17.86 -7.33 -12.79
C GLY A 319 -16.72 -6.32 -12.63
N PHE A 320 -15.47 -6.72 -12.89
CA PHE A 320 -14.31 -5.87 -12.64
C PHE A 320 -13.91 -5.12 -13.93
N PRO A 321 -13.71 -3.79 -13.90
CA PRO A 321 -13.35 -3.03 -15.09
C PRO A 321 -11.98 -3.44 -15.66
N ALA A 322 -11.88 -3.44 -16.99
CA ALA A 322 -10.62 -3.69 -17.68
C ALA A 322 -9.71 -2.45 -17.71
N ASN A 323 -8.40 -2.66 -17.91
CA ASN A 323 -7.39 -1.63 -18.15
C ASN A 323 -7.12 -0.65 -17.00
N LEU A 324 -7.74 -0.83 -15.83
CA LEU A 324 -7.37 -0.09 -14.63
C LEU A 324 -5.91 -0.39 -14.29
N ARG A 325 -5.15 0.66 -13.94
CA ARG A 325 -3.76 0.55 -13.51
C ARG A 325 -3.62 0.96 -12.05
N HIS A 326 -2.40 0.84 -11.52
CA HIS A 326 -2.07 1.08 -10.10
C HIS A 326 -2.88 2.24 -9.48
N GLY A 327 -3.54 1.98 -8.35
CA GLY A 327 -4.40 2.92 -7.65
C GLY A 327 -4.77 2.40 -6.27
N SER A 328 -5.95 2.76 -5.76
CA SER A 328 -6.39 2.42 -4.41
C SER A 328 -7.88 2.19 -4.32
N VAL A 329 -8.32 1.51 -3.25
CA VAL A 329 -9.73 1.24 -2.96
C VAL A 329 -10.03 1.59 -1.51
N LEU A 330 -11.08 2.39 -1.32
CA LEU A 330 -11.55 2.87 -0.04
C LEU A 330 -12.94 2.28 0.27
N PRO A 331 -13.12 1.53 1.36
CA PRO A 331 -14.45 1.19 1.85
C PRO A 331 -15.24 2.43 2.27
N ILE A 332 -16.53 2.50 1.90
CA ILE A 332 -17.39 3.67 2.12
C ILE A 332 -18.76 3.29 2.68
N ASN A 333 -19.36 4.22 3.42
CA ASN A 333 -20.72 4.06 3.97
C ASN A 333 -21.81 4.47 2.97
N GLU A 334 -23.07 4.27 3.35
CA GLU A 334 -24.22 4.58 2.51
C GLU A 334 -24.30 6.06 2.10
N THR A 335 -24.00 6.97 3.03
CA THR A 335 -24.05 8.41 2.77
C THR A 335 -23.13 8.79 1.61
N VAL A 336 -21.87 8.34 1.67
CA VAL A 336 -20.89 8.61 0.62
C VAL A 336 -21.25 7.86 -0.68
N TYR A 337 -21.67 6.60 -0.58
CA TYR A 337 -22.05 5.78 -1.73
C TYR A 337 -23.19 6.43 -2.53
N SER A 338 -24.25 6.84 -1.85
CA SER A 338 -25.40 7.52 -2.45
C SER A 338 -25.02 8.88 -3.04
N ALA A 339 -24.18 9.67 -2.36
CA ALA A 339 -23.74 10.97 -2.86
C ALA A 339 -22.88 10.86 -4.13
N LEU A 340 -21.95 9.90 -4.18
CA LEU A 340 -21.15 9.60 -5.36
C LEU A 340 -22.03 9.14 -6.52
N SER A 341 -22.99 8.25 -6.27
CA SER A 341 -23.89 7.76 -7.30
C SER A 341 -24.82 8.87 -7.83
N ALA A 342 -25.29 9.78 -6.98
CA ALA A 342 -26.13 10.90 -7.40
C ALA A 342 -25.34 11.94 -8.21
N ARG A 343 -24.09 12.20 -7.84
CA ARG A 343 -23.26 13.22 -8.50
C ARG A 343 -22.64 12.72 -9.81
N TRP A 344 -22.15 11.49 -9.80
CA TRP A 344 -21.27 10.94 -10.84
C TRP A 344 -21.75 9.61 -11.43
N GLY A 345 -22.84 9.02 -10.94
CA GLY A 345 -23.32 7.69 -11.35
C GLY A 345 -23.87 7.59 -12.76
#